data_AF-A0A7U9SEJ0-F1
#
_entry.id   AF-A0A7U9SEJ0-F1
#
_cell.length_a   1.000
_cell.length_b   1.000
_cell.length_c   1.000
_cell.angle_alpha   90.00
_cell.angle_beta   90.00
_cell.angle_gamma   90.00
#
_symmetry.space_group_name_H-M   'P 1'
#
loop_
_entity.id
_entity.type
_entity.pdbx_description
1 polymer ?
#
loop_
_entity_poly.entity_id
_entity_poly.type
_entity_poly.pdbx_seq_one_letter_code
_entity_poly.pdbx_strand_id
1 'polypeptide(L)'
;MATLQALRETEIKIDSSVFYKYSNCKVTGKYKNRIHELNGILEYPVSVYKIKTDYVIPCKSANNQIQKLDINYSTADEIKKVCEQNIAQHHAYTNIFMHSFSLYKFFMTGVYRERSLFEPDKDTIRKFHNVMNYLAGNPKIEVVTVSQLYKKLQNVEISSGDYMPKVKRIRLI
;
A
#
# COMPACT_ATOMS: atom_id res chain seq x y z
N MET A 1 2.04 -19.09 -11.35
CA MET A 1 2.45 -19.50 -12.71
C MET A 1 1.47 -19.00 -13.76
N ALA A 2 0.18 -19.37 -13.71
CA ALA A 2 -0.82 -18.98 -14.72
C ALA A 2 -0.93 -17.46 -14.99
N THR A 3 -0.94 -16.61 -13.95
CA THR A 3 -1.04 -15.14 -14.13
C THR A 3 0.11 -14.56 -14.94
N LEU A 4 1.37 -14.79 -14.52
CA LEU A 4 2.54 -14.26 -15.22
C LEU A 4 2.68 -14.81 -16.64
N GLN A 5 2.23 -16.04 -16.89
CA GLN A 5 2.16 -16.60 -18.23
C GLN A 5 1.15 -15.84 -19.09
N ALA A 6 -0.09 -15.67 -18.61
CA ALA A 6 -1.12 -14.93 -19.33
C ALA A 6 -0.72 -13.48 -19.61
N LEU A 7 -0.07 -12.80 -18.65
CA LEU A 7 0.43 -11.43 -18.85
C LEU A 7 1.47 -11.36 -19.98
N ARG A 8 2.40 -12.32 -20.04
CA ARG A 8 3.38 -12.38 -21.13
C ARG A 8 2.73 -12.65 -22.49
N GLU A 9 1.83 -13.63 -22.57
CA GLU A 9 1.14 -14.00 -23.81
C GLU A 9 0.26 -12.87 -24.35
N THR A 10 -0.23 -11.99 -23.47
CA THR A 10 -1.00 -10.79 -23.82
C THR A 10 -0.14 -9.53 -23.96
N GLU A 11 1.19 -9.68 -23.92
CA GLU A 11 2.17 -8.60 -24.02
C GLU A 11 2.05 -7.49 -22.95
N ILE A 12 1.30 -7.73 -21.87
CA ILE A 12 1.25 -6.84 -20.72
C ILE A 12 2.62 -6.86 -20.04
N LYS A 13 3.22 -5.68 -19.83
CA LYS A 13 4.60 -5.55 -19.31
C LYS A 13 4.71 -5.27 -17.82
N ILE A 14 3.59 -4.95 -17.17
CA ILE A 14 3.55 -4.47 -15.78
C ILE A 14 2.54 -5.29 -14.99
N ASP A 15 2.89 -5.65 -13.77
CA ASP A 15 1.97 -6.20 -12.76
C ASP A 15 2.16 -5.47 -11.42
N SER A 16 1.14 -5.50 -10.56
CA SER A 16 1.15 -4.92 -9.21
C SER A 16 0.43 -5.83 -8.23
N SER A 17 0.57 -7.14 -8.43
CA SER A 17 -0.16 -8.17 -7.71
C SER A 17 0.63 -8.76 -6.53
N VAL A 18 1.96 -8.60 -6.50
CA VAL A 18 2.79 -9.11 -5.41
C VAL A 18 2.48 -8.36 -4.14
N PHE A 19 2.01 -9.11 -3.15
CA PHE A 19 1.75 -8.64 -1.82
C PHE A 19 2.48 -9.53 -0.82
N TYR A 20 3.60 -9.03 -0.31
CA TYR A 20 4.52 -9.78 0.53
C TYR A 20 3.82 -10.42 1.74
N LYS A 21 3.94 -11.76 1.84
CA LYS A 21 3.35 -12.60 2.89
C LYS A 21 1.82 -12.55 3.00
N TYR A 22 1.11 -12.08 1.97
CA TYR A 22 -0.35 -12.16 1.94
C TYR A 22 -0.81 -13.56 1.55
N SER A 23 -1.62 -14.21 2.38
CA SER A 23 -2.00 -15.63 2.23
C SER A 23 -2.72 -15.92 0.91
N ASN A 24 -3.47 -14.95 0.40
CA ASN A 24 -4.27 -15.12 -0.81
C ASN A 24 -3.49 -14.72 -2.08
N CYS A 25 -2.25 -14.23 -1.96
CA CYS A 25 -1.41 -13.93 -3.10
C CYS A 25 -0.52 -15.13 -3.44
N LYS A 26 -0.84 -15.79 -4.58
CA LYS A 26 -0.04 -16.92 -5.10
C LYS A 26 1.19 -16.47 -5.89
N VAL A 27 1.25 -15.20 -6.29
CA VAL A 27 2.42 -14.61 -6.94
C VAL A 27 3.36 -14.11 -5.84
N THR A 28 4.53 -14.73 -5.73
CA THR A 28 5.50 -14.38 -4.70
C THR A 28 6.71 -13.72 -5.33
N GLY A 29 7.11 -12.55 -4.80
CA GLY A 29 8.36 -11.88 -5.14
C GLY A 29 9.42 -12.10 -4.06
N LYS A 30 10.70 -11.96 -4.45
CA LYS A 30 11.83 -11.96 -3.51
C LYS A 30 11.82 -10.71 -2.61
N TYR A 31 11.32 -9.61 -3.15
CA TYR A 31 11.38 -8.30 -2.51
C TYR A 31 10.03 -7.91 -1.89
N LYS A 32 10.08 -7.01 -0.92
CA LYS A 32 8.91 -6.56 -0.17
C LYS A 32 8.30 -5.31 -0.81
N ASN A 33 9.15 -4.31 -1.05
CA ASN A 33 8.76 -3.00 -1.58
C ASN A 33 9.56 -2.59 -2.82
N ARG A 34 10.57 -3.38 -3.24
CA ARG A 34 11.37 -3.04 -4.41
C ARG A 34 10.67 -3.47 -5.71
N ILE A 35 10.64 -2.57 -6.69
CA ILE A 35 10.30 -2.89 -8.08
C ILE A 35 11.30 -3.90 -8.63
N HIS A 36 10.81 -4.96 -9.26
CA HIS A 36 11.66 -6.03 -9.77
C HIS A 36 11.00 -6.75 -10.95
N GLU A 37 11.78 -7.52 -11.68
CA GLU A 37 11.25 -8.35 -12.75
C GLU A 37 10.86 -9.74 -12.24
N LEU A 38 9.71 -10.24 -12.68
CA LEU A 38 9.23 -11.60 -12.49
C LEU A 38 8.83 -12.17 -13.85
N ASN A 39 9.62 -13.11 -14.37
CA ASN A 39 9.40 -13.74 -15.67
C ASN A 39 9.20 -12.71 -16.81
N GLY A 40 10.06 -11.69 -16.94
CA GLY A 40 9.91 -10.67 -17.99
C GLY A 40 8.76 -9.67 -17.78
N ILE A 41 8.07 -9.72 -16.63
CA ILE A 41 7.05 -8.75 -16.22
C ILE A 41 7.64 -7.85 -15.14
N LEU A 42 7.50 -6.54 -15.29
CA LEU A 42 7.92 -5.57 -14.30
C LEU A 42 6.88 -5.49 -13.16
N GLU A 43 7.26 -5.94 -11.98
CA GLU A 43 6.41 -6.00 -10.80
C GLU A 43 6.55 -4.74 -9.95
N TYR A 44 5.42 -4.10 -9.67
CA TYR A 44 5.24 -2.97 -8.77
C TYR A 44 4.56 -3.46 -7.48
N PRO A 45 5.32 -3.97 -6.50
CA PRO A 45 4.71 -4.66 -5.36
C PRO A 45 3.84 -3.73 -4.51
N VAL A 46 2.76 -4.25 -3.94
CA VAL A 46 1.98 -3.56 -2.92
C VAL A 46 2.91 -3.22 -1.77
N SER A 47 3.07 -1.93 -1.45
CA SER A 47 4.00 -1.51 -0.41
C SER A 47 3.52 -1.94 0.97
N VAL A 48 4.45 -2.41 1.78
CA VAL A 48 4.21 -2.86 3.15
C VAL A 48 5.15 -2.17 4.12
N TYR A 49 4.71 -2.06 5.37
CA TYR A 49 5.52 -1.60 6.49
C TYR A 49 5.32 -2.52 7.69
N LYS A 50 6.31 -2.53 8.59
CA LYS A 50 6.19 -3.24 9.86
C LYS A 50 5.60 -2.30 10.90
N ILE A 51 4.53 -2.73 11.55
CA ILE A 51 3.94 -2.01 12.66
C ILE A 51 4.24 -2.72 13.98
N LYS A 52 4.78 -1.98 14.94
CA LYS A 52 4.87 -2.40 16.34
C LYS A 52 3.76 -1.70 17.11
N THR A 53 2.77 -2.46 17.57
CA THR A 53 1.69 -1.93 18.41
C THR A 53 2.00 -2.18 19.87
N ASP A 54 2.22 -1.12 20.63
CA ASP A 54 2.38 -1.15 22.07
C ASP A 54 1.00 -0.85 22.70
N TYR A 55 0.52 -1.73 23.57
CA TYR A 55 -0.77 -1.58 24.26
C TYR A 55 -0.54 -1.00 25.66
N VAL A 56 -1.39 -0.05 26.05
CA VAL A 56 -1.26 0.63 27.36
C VAL A 56 -1.78 -0.23 28.53
N ILE A 57 -2.59 -1.27 28.26
CA ILE A 57 -3.11 -2.18 29.28
C ILE A 57 -2.07 -3.29 29.59
N PRO A 58 -1.81 -3.61 30.88
CA PRO A 58 -0.76 -4.55 31.30
C PRO A 58 -0.88 -6.01 30.82
N CYS A 59 -1.99 -6.40 30.18
CA CYS A 59 -2.25 -7.79 29.80
C CYS A 59 -2.11 -8.09 28.30
N LYS A 60 -1.70 -7.12 27.47
CA LYS A 60 -1.57 -7.32 26.02
C LYS A 60 -0.16 -7.03 25.54
N SER A 61 0.54 -8.09 25.11
CA SER A 61 1.90 -7.98 24.60
C SER A 61 1.96 -7.17 23.31
N ALA A 62 3.08 -6.47 23.12
CA ALA A 62 3.32 -5.73 21.89
C ALA A 62 3.26 -6.68 20.69
N ASN A 63 2.53 -6.30 19.66
CA ASN A 63 2.40 -7.10 18.44
C ASN A 63 3.22 -6.47 17.30
N ASN A 64 3.95 -7.31 16.59
CA ASN A 64 4.67 -6.95 15.36
C ASN A 64 3.92 -7.53 14.16
N GLN A 65 3.32 -6.67 13.35
CA GLN A 65 2.60 -7.09 12.15
C GLN A 65 3.23 -6.46 10.91
N ILE A 66 3.08 -7.14 9.77
CA ILE A 66 3.34 -6.55 8.46
C ILE A 66 2.00 -6.09 7.93
N GLN A 67 1.94 -4.84 7.50
CA GLN A 67 0.72 -4.19 7.08
C GLN A 67 0.93 -3.57 5.70
N LYS A 68 -0.06 -3.73 4.81
CA LYS A 68 -0.08 -2.97 3.56
C LYS A 68 -0.25 -1.48 3.83
N LEU A 69 0.44 -0.67 3.04
CA LEU A 69 0.24 0.77 3.02
C LEU A 69 -1.07 1.05 2.29
N ASP A 70 -2.13 1.34 3.05
CA ASP A 70 -3.49 1.39 2.52
C ASP A 70 -4.33 2.43 3.25
N ILE A 71 -5.18 3.14 2.51
CA ILE A 71 -6.01 4.22 3.06
C ILE A 71 -6.99 3.72 4.12
N ASN A 72 -7.46 2.47 4.12
CA ASN A 72 -8.37 1.96 5.15
C ASN A 72 -7.63 1.57 6.42
N TYR A 73 -6.57 0.78 6.30
CA TYR A 73 -5.94 0.14 7.45
C TYR A 73 -4.84 1.00 8.12
N SER A 74 -4.29 1.97 7.39
CA SER A 74 -3.29 2.90 7.91
C SER A 74 -3.94 4.22 8.36
N THR A 75 -3.33 4.85 9.37
CA THR A 75 -3.64 6.25 9.71
C THR A 75 -2.90 7.20 8.76
N ALA A 76 -3.35 8.46 8.64
CA ALA A 76 -2.64 9.47 7.86
C ALA A 76 -1.21 9.68 8.36
N ASP A 77 -1.01 9.69 9.68
CA ASP A 77 0.30 9.84 10.32
C ASP A 77 1.22 8.64 10.02
N GLU A 78 0.68 7.41 10.00
CA GLU A 78 1.45 6.23 9.61
C GLU A 78 1.90 6.29 8.16
N ILE A 79 1.02 6.69 7.24
CA ILE A 79 1.36 6.87 5.82
C ILE A 79 2.46 7.93 5.68
N LYS A 80 2.31 9.06 6.38
CA LYS A 80 3.32 10.13 6.40
C LYS A 80 4.68 9.62 6.88
N LYS A 81 4.72 8.92 8.01
CA LYS A 81 5.95 8.32 8.58
C LYS A 81 6.59 7.31 7.64
N VAL A 82 5.78 6.51 6.93
CA VAL A 82 6.26 5.56 5.92
C VAL A 82 6.95 6.32 4.78
N CYS A 83 6.33 7.38 4.24
CA CYS A 83 6.94 8.21 3.21
C CYS A 83 8.24 8.87 3.69
N GLU A 84 8.25 9.44 4.90
CA GLU A 84 9.44 10.07 5.49
C GLU A 84 10.60 9.09 5.63
N GLN A 85 10.35 7.85 6.08
CA GLN A 85 11.37 6.81 6.17
C GLN A 85 11.88 6.37 4.80
N ASN A 86 10.99 6.22 3.80
CA ASN A 86 11.41 5.90 2.43
C ASN A 86 12.32 6.98 1.86
N ILE A 87 11.97 8.26 2.05
CA ILE A 87 12.81 9.40 1.65
C ILE A 87 14.18 9.34 2.35
N ALA A 88 14.20 9.13 3.67
CA ALA A 88 15.43 9.08 4.47
C ALA A 88 16.33 7.90 4.13
N GLN A 89 15.80 6.84 3.51
CA GLN A 89 16.53 5.65 3.09
C GLN A 89 16.74 5.57 1.59
N HIS A 90 16.46 6.66 0.86
CA HIS A 90 16.56 6.73 -0.60
C HIS A 90 15.80 5.60 -1.32
N HIS A 91 14.66 5.17 -0.74
CA HIS A 91 13.78 4.19 -1.35
C HIS A 91 12.80 4.91 -2.29
N ALA A 92 12.98 4.69 -3.60
CA ALA A 92 12.38 5.52 -4.65
C ALA A 92 10.92 5.16 -5.01
N TYR A 93 10.34 4.13 -4.40
CA TYR A 93 9.01 3.65 -4.75
C TYR A 93 8.13 3.49 -3.52
N THR A 94 6.86 3.84 -3.66
CA THR A 94 5.82 3.58 -2.66
C THR A 94 4.48 3.50 -3.37
N ASN A 95 3.74 2.43 -3.10
CA ASN A 95 2.38 2.21 -3.57
C ASN A 95 1.41 2.31 -2.40
N ILE A 96 0.54 3.33 -2.45
CA ILE A 96 -0.54 3.51 -1.49
C ILE A 96 -1.79 2.87 -2.08
N PHE A 97 -2.15 1.72 -1.54
CA PHE A 97 -3.26 0.93 -2.04
C PHE A 97 -4.62 1.50 -1.55
N MET A 98 -5.61 1.52 -2.44
CA MET A 98 -6.96 1.96 -2.11
C MET A 98 -7.96 1.33 -3.08
N HIS A 99 -9.15 0.99 -2.57
CA HIS A 99 -10.31 0.71 -3.41
C HIS A 99 -11.25 1.91 -3.46
N SER A 100 -11.95 2.14 -4.58
CA SER A 100 -12.93 3.23 -4.67
C SER A 100 -14.05 3.13 -3.60
N PHE A 101 -14.46 1.90 -3.26
CA PHE A 101 -15.44 1.66 -2.18
C PHE A 101 -14.93 2.01 -0.78
N SER A 102 -13.63 2.29 -0.60
CA SER A 102 -13.07 2.79 0.68
C SER A 102 -13.68 4.13 1.09
N LEU A 103 -14.20 4.90 0.14
CA LEU A 103 -14.80 6.22 0.38
C LEU A 103 -16.27 6.14 0.79
N TYR A 104 -16.81 4.93 0.96
CA TYR A 104 -18.20 4.70 1.30
C TYR A 104 -18.30 3.76 2.49
N LYS A 105 -19.26 4.03 3.37
CA LYS A 105 -19.65 3.07 4.40
C LYS A 105 -20.58 2.06 3.76
N PHE A 106 -20.22 0.79 3.89
CA PHE A 106 -21.07 -0.32 3.50
C PHE A 106 -21.72 -0.90 4.75
N PHE A 107 -22.97 -0.50 5.01
CA PHE A 107 -23.74 -1.13 6.06
C PHE A 107 -24.53 -2.29 5.46
N MET A 108 -24.03 -3.51 5.66
CA MET A 108 -24.94 -4.65 5.75
C MET A 108 -25.62 -4.59 7.11
N THR A 109 -26.56 -3.67 7.29
CA THR A 109 -27.43 -3.70 8.46
C THR A 109 -28.30 -4.94 8.37
N GLY A 110 -27.95 -5.97 9.15
CA GLY A 110 -28.55 -7.30 9.14
C GLY A 110 -29.99 -7.38 9.64
N VAL A 111 -30.93 -6.56 9.14
CA VAL A 111 -32.36 -6.71 9.48
C VAL A 111 -33.31 -6.49 8.29
N TYR A 112 -32.96 -5.79 7.21
CA TYR A 112 -33.88 -5.62 6.08
C TYR A 112 -33.16 -5.74 4.73
N ARG A 113 -33.51 -6.78 3.95
CA ARG A 113 -32.94 -7.13 2.63
C ARG A 113 -33.11 -6.05 1.55
N GLU A 114 -33.78 -4.94 1.84
CA GLU A 114 -34.27 -4.00 0.81
C GLU A 114 -33.57 -2.64 0.79
N ARG A 115 -32.64 -2.34 1.71
CA ARG A 115 -31.90 -1.06 1.68
C ARG A 115 -30.44 -1.24 2.07
N SER A 116 -29.59 -1.44 1.05
CA SER A 116 -28.16 -1.14 1.20
C SER A 116 -28.02 0.37 1.30
N LEU A 117 -27.70 0.88 2.50
CA LEU A 117 -27.40 2.30 2.68
C LEU A 117 -25.93 2.53 2.30
N PHE A 118 -25.75 3.02 1.08
CA PHE A 118 -24.47 3.48 0.57
C PHE A 118 -24.33 4.96 0.90
N GLU A 119 -23.52 5.27 1.92
CA GLU A 119 -23.26 6.66 2.31
C GLU A 119 -21.76 6.98 2.22
N PRO A 120 -21.38 8.22 1.87
CA PRO A 120 -19.98 8.63 1.90
C PRO A 120 -19.36 8.46 3.29
N ASP A 121 -18.21 7.80 3.36
CA ASP A 121 -17.42 7.75 4.59
C ASP A 121 -16.60 9.04 4.74
N LYS A 122 -17.24 10.05 5.35
CA LYS A 122 -16.64 11.38 5.55
C LYS A 122 -15.29 11.32 6.28
N ASP A 123 -15.09 10.37 7.19
CA ASP A 123 -13.84 10.25 7.94
C ASP A 123 -12.72 9.71 7.06
N THR A 124 -13.00 8.69 6.25
CA THR A 124 -12.03 8.15 5.28
C THR A 124 -11.74 9.15 4.16
N ILE A 125 -12.75 9.89 3.68
CA ILE A 125 -12.57 10.98 2.71
C ILE A 125 -11.66 12.08 3.28
N ARG A 126 -11.90 12.54 4.52
CA ARG A 126 -11.03 13.52 5.18
C ARG A 126 -9.60 13.01 5.33
N LYS A 127 -9.43 11.75 5.72
CA LYS A 127 -8.12 11.10 5.80
C LYS A 127 -7.42 11.08 4.44
N PHE A 128 -8.14 10.71 3.37
CA PHE A 128 -7.63 10.72 2.01
C PHE A 128 -7.13 12.12 1.61
N HIS A 129 -7.94 13.17 1.83
CA HIS A 129 -7.50 14.55 1.56
C HIS A 129 -6.26 14.95 2.34
N ASN A 130 -6.18 14.60 3.63
CA ASN A 130 -4.99 14.90 4.45
C ASN A 130 -3.73 14.20 3.90
N VAL A 131 -3.84 12.94 3.48
CA VAL A 131 -2.74 12.21 2.85
C VAL A 131 -2.35 12.86 1.53
N MET A 132 -3.32 13.15 0.66
CA MET A 132 -3.04 13.76 -0.65
C MET A 132 -2.42 15.16 -0.54
N ASN A 133 -2.89 15.98 0.41
CA ASN A 133 -2.31 17.29 0.67
C ASN A 133 -0.85 17.18 1.11
N TYR A 134 -0.51 16.21 1.96
CA TYR A 134 0.88 15.95 2.34
C TYR A 134 1.73 15.49 1.14
N LEU A 135 1.23 14.55 0.34
CA LEU A 135 1.97 14.01 -0.80
C LEU A 135 2.21 15.09 -1.88
N ALA A 136 1.17 15.85 -2.24
CA ALA A 136 1.26 16.91 -3.24
C ALA A 136 2.06 18.12 -2.75
N GLY A 137 2.04 18.41 -1.44
CA GLY A 137 2.78 19.51 -0.84
C GLY A 137 4.25 19.21 -0.53
N ASN A 138 4.71 17.96 -0.70
CA ASN A 138 6.08 17.57 -0.37
C ASN A 138 6.96 17.56 -1.63
N PRO A 139 7.95 18.48 -1.76
CA PRO A 139 8.77 18.60 -2.98
C PRO A 139 9.70 17.39 -3.23
N LYS A 140 9.83 16.47 -2.27
CA LYS A 140 10.62 15.23 -2.40
C LYS A 140 9.79 14.05 -2.91
N ILE A 141 8.48 14.24 -3.13
CA ILE A 141 7.55 13.20 -3.55
C ILE A 141 6.99 13.59 -4.91
N GLU A 142 7.04 12.66 -5.86
CA GLU A 142 6.31 12.76 -7.11
C GLU A 142 5.18 11.74 -7.11
N VAL A 143 3.94 12.19 -7.26
CA VAL A 143 2.78 11.31 -7.42
C VAL A 143 2.56 11.03 -8.90
N VAL A 144 2.65 9.76 -9.29
CA VAL A 144 2.57 9.33 -10.69
C VAL A 144 1.57 8.19 -10.86
N THR A 145 1.02 8.07 -12.06
CA THR A 145 0.30 6.88 -12.49
C THR A 145 1.26 5.72 -12.78
N VAL A 146 0.74 4.49 -12.78
CA VAL A 146 1.50 3.27 -13.16
C VAL A 146 2.16 3.43 -14.53
N SER A 147 1.44 3.98 -15.52
CA SER A 147 1.95 4.19 -16.88
C SER A 147 3.05 5.26 -16.94
N GLN A 148 2.93 6.34 -16.15
CA GLN A 148 3.98 7.36 -16.05
C GLN A 148 5.24 6.79 -15.40
N LEU A 149 5.09 6.00 -14.32
CA LEU A 149 6.21 5.33 -13.67
C LEU A 149 6.94 4.39 -14.65
N TYR A 150 6.21 3.59 -15.42
CA TYR A 150 6.81 2.71 -16.43
C TYR A 150 7.66 3.47 -17.45
N LYS A 151 7.16 4.58 -18.00
CA LYS A 151 7.92 5.42 -18.93
C LYS A 151 9.18 6.00 -18.30
N LYS A 152 9.13 6.38 -17.01
CA LYS A 152 10.30 6.90 -16.28
C LYS A 152 11.35 5.81 -16.06
N LEU A 153 10.95 4.59 -15.72
CA LEU A 153 11.86 3.47 -15.48
C LEU A 153 12.58 2.96 -16.73
N GLN A 154 12.09 3.26 -17.94
CA GLN A 154 12.83 2.95 -19.17
C GLN A 154 14.16 3.70 -19.28
N ASN A 155 14.31 4.81 -18.57
CA ASN A 155 15.48 5.69 -18.66
C ASN A 155 16.27 5.78 -17.34
N VAL A 156 15.89 4.99 -16.32
CA VAL A 156 16.46 5.09 -14.98
C VAL A 156 16.71 3.68 -14.44
N GLU A 157 17.90 3.47 -13.89
CA GLU A 157 18.21 2.21 -13.21
C GLU A 157 17.34 2.05 -11.96
N ILE A 158 16.65 0.93 -11.85
CA ILE A 158 15.76 0.65 -10.72
C ILE A 158 16.62 0.53 -9.45
N SER A 159 16.37 1.42 -8.48
CA SER A 159 17.02 1.41 -7.15
C SER A 159 17.16 0.00 -6.59
N SER A 160 18.37 -0.33 -6.10
CA SER A 160 18.73 -1.67 -5.68
C SER A 160 18.22 -2.07 -4.29
N GLY A 161 17.74 -1.11 -3.50
CA GLY A 161 17.37 -1.32 -2.09
C GLY A 161 15.93 -1.81 -1.87
N ASP A 162 15.77 -2.96 -1.21
CA ASP A 162 14.48 -3.40 -0.63
C ASP A 162 14.37 -2.90 0.81
N TYR A 163 13.60 -1.84 1.02
CA TYR A 163 13.40 -1.23 2.33
C TYR A 163 11.96 -1.40 2.82
N MET A 164 11.80 -1.84 4.07
CA MET A 164 10.50 -1.96 4.73
C MET A 164 10.48 -1.03 5.95
N PRO A 165 9.72 0.09 5.88
CA PRO A 165 9.56 1.03 6.98
C PRO A 165 9.06 0.36 8.26
N LYS A 166 9.37 0.97 9.41
CA LYS A 166 8.95 0.50 10.74
C LYS A 166 8.22 1.62 11.47
N VAL A 167 6.96 1.40 11.81
CA VAL A 167 6.12 2.38 12.52
C VAL A 167 5.73 1.85 13.89
N LYS A 168 5.77 2.71 14.90
CA LYS A 168 5.23 2.42 16.24
C LYS A 168 3.82 2.98 16.36
N ARG A 169 2.90 2.19 16.90
CA ARG A 169 1.52 2.58 17.21
C ARG A 169 1.29 2.34 18.69
N ILE A 170 0.76 3.32 19.40
CA ILE A 170 0.27 3.16 20.76
C ILE A 170 -1.23 2.99 20.67
N ARG A 171 -1.77 1.94 21.29
CA ARG A 171 -3.22 1.70 21.31
C ARG A 171 -3.73 1.67 22.75
N LEU A 172 -4.58 2.64 23.07
CA LEU A 172 -5.48 2.61 24.21
C LEU A 172 -6.66 1.71 23.80
N ILE A 173 -6.93 0.66 24.55
CA ILE A 173 -8.14 -0.16 24.43
C ILE A 173 -8.88 -0.05 25.76
#